data_AF-A0A7C5XF07-F1
#
_entry.id   AF-A0A7C5XF07-F1
#
_cell.length_a   1.000
_cell.length_b   1.000
_cell.length_c   1.000
_cell.angle_alpha   90.00
_cell.angle_beta   90.00
_cell.angle_gamma   90.00
#
_symmetry.space_group_name_H-M   'P 1'
#
loop_
_entity.id
_entity.type
_entity.pdbx_description
1 polymer ?
#
loop_
_entity_poly.entity_id
_entity_poly.type
_entity_poly.pdbx_seq_one_letter_code
_entity_poly.pdbx_strand_id
1 'polypeptide(L)'
;MNARCDFNFRMCAEDRLLKKLYDEYVKNSKKKFLETVEEFENIAENDIRPKFIERLKKSSKSQRSIDQAWRNCKGSLYEYAICKALDEILAEDVSLAQKIDVIHGSRLNVHVRNQLTIRNWSDILPDVDFAIINKNCGKIVAVLSCKTSLRERLTETAFWARELKPKGIDIIFITTDKDEEITIETNRYIVMHVLDYTVISDSRRYNEIINEWQRNYGRRPDFEINIKKVLKFADIVSLLRQYATKC
;
A
#
# COMPACT_ATOMS: atom_id res chain seq x y z
N MET A 1 -3.66 -22.53 4.00
CA MET A 1 -3.51 -21.07 4.21
C MET A 1 -2.38 -20.59 3.35
N ASN A 2 -2.62 -19.66 2.42
CA ASN A 2 -1.59 -19.12 1.55
C ASN A 2 -0.53 -18.38 2.39
N ALA A 3 0.73 -18.80 2.25
CA ALA A 3 1.85 -18.26 3.01
C ALA A 3 2.23 -16.84 2.59
N ARG A 4 1.67 -16.26 1.52
CA ARG A 4 2.12 -14.99 0.92
C ARG A 4 2.08 -13.80 1.90
N CYS A 5 0.99 -13.69 2.66
CA CYS A 5 0.78 -12.61 3.64
C CYS A 5 1.24 -12.95 5.07
N ASP A 6 1.95 -14.07 5.25
CA ASP A 6 2.55 -14.42 6.53
C ASP A 6 3.93 -13.75 6.67
N PHE A 7 3.91 -12.46 6.99
CA PHE A 7 5.09 -11.67 7.33
C PHE A 7 4.90 -11.00 8.69
N ASN A 8 5.99 -10.85 9.45
CA ASN A 8 5.93 -10.20 10.76
C ASN A 8 5.71 -8.69 10.59
N PHE A 9 4.87 -8.11 11.44
CA PHE A 9 4.68 -6.66 11.45
C PHE A 9 5.94 -5.98 11.95
N ARG A 10 6.39 -4.93 11.24
CA ARG A 10 7.55 -4.15 11.68
C ARG A 10 7.15 -3.39 12.95
N MET A 11 7.94 -3.51 14.02
CA MET A 11 7.76 -2.74 15.25
C MET A 11 6.39 -2.92 15.95
N CYS A 12 5.70 -4.05 15.72
CA CYS A 12 4.44 -4.39 16.40
C CYS A 12 4.51 -5.78 17.03
N ALA A 13 4.47 -5.86 18.36
CA ALA A 13 4.54 -7.12 19.09
C ALA A 13 3.23 -7.94 19.05
N GLU A 14 2.11 -7.30 18.71
CA GLU A 14 0.76 -7.90 18.73
C GLU A 14 0.27 -8.27 17.32
N ASP A 15 1.19 -8.57 16.39
CA ASP A 15 0.89 -8.80 14.98
C ASP A 15 -0.14 -9.92 14.77
N ARG A 16 0.03 -11.06 15.46
CA ARG A 16 -0.89 -12.21 15.39
C ARG A 16 -2.31 -11.85 15.81
N LEU A 17 -2.44 -11.02 16.85
CA LEU A 17 -3.74 -10.56 17.33
C LEU A 17 -4.41 -9.69 16.27
N LEU A 18 -3.69 -8.71 15.71
CA LEU A 18 -4.25 -7.77 14.74
C LEU A 18 -4.65 -8.47 13.44
N LYS A 19 -3.80 -9.37 12.92
CA LYS A 19 -4.14 -10.22 11.76
C LYS A 19 -5.42 -11.01 12.00
N LYS A 20 -5.52 -11.65 13.18
CA LYS A 20 -6.70 -12.43 13.57
C LYS A 20 -7.95 -11.55 13.64
N LEU A 21 -7.88 -10.39 14.29
CA LEU A 21 -9.01 -9.48 14.42
C LEU A 21 -9.51 -8.98 13.06
N TYR A 22 -8.60 -8.68 12.14
CA TYR A 22 -8.94 -8.26 10.78
C TYR A 22 -9.56 -9.40 9.96
N ASP A 23 -8.95 -10.58 9.95
CA ASP A 23 -9.49 -11.76 9.25
C ASP A 23 -10.87 -12.16 9.81
N GLU A 24 -11.08 -12.08 11.12
CA GLU A 24 -12.38 -12.32 11.76
C GLU A 24 -13.42 -11.27 11.35
N TYR A 25 -13.03 -9.99 11.26
CA TYR A 25 -13.92 -8.93 10.79
C TYR A 25 -14.41 -9.20 9.36
N VAL A 26 -13.48 -9.49 8.44
CA VAL A 26 -13.79 -9.81 7.03
C VAL A 26 -14.74 -11.00 6.94
N LYS A 27 -14.44 -12.07 7.69
CA LYS A 27 -15.27 -13.28 7.72
C LYS A 27 -16.68 -13.00 8.24
N ASN A 28 -16.82 -12.22 9.31
CA ASN A 28 -18.11 -11.94 9.95
C ASN A 28 -18.97 -10.95 9.15
N SER A 29 -18.34 -9.97 8.50
CA SER A 29 -19.01 -9.02 7.62
C SER A 29 -19.45 -9.64 6.29
N LYS A 30 -18.92 -10.82 5.95
CA LYS A 30 -19.12 -11.52 4.67
C LYS A 30 -18.69 -10.67 3.46
N LYS A 31 -17.83 -9.67 3.69
CA LYS A 31 -17.21 -8.86 2.64
C LYS A 31 -15.97 -9.55 2.09
N LYS A 32 -15.57 -9.16 0.89
CA LYS A 32 -14.25 -9.52 0.33
C LYS A 32 -13.14 -8.70 0.98
N PHE A 33 -11.90 -9.20 0.94
CA PHE A 33 -10.76 -8.40 1.42
C PHE A 33 -10.60 -7.11 0.61
N LEU A 34 -10.85 -7.16 -0.70
CA LEU A 34 -10.84 -6.00 -1.59
C LEU A 34 -11.77 -4.87 -1.09
N GLU A 35 -13.02 -5.21 -0.76
CA GLU A 35 -14.03 -4.27 -0.27
C GLU A 35 -13.66 -3.75 1.13
N THR A 36 -13.10 -4.63 1.97
CA THR A 36 -12.75 -4.28 3.35
C THR A 36 -11.60 -3.26 3.42
N VAL A 37 -10.66 -3.33 2.46
CA VAL A 37 -9.58 -2.34 2.34
C VAL A 37 -10.12 -0.93 2.08
N GLU A 38 -11.24 -0.80 1.36
CA GLU A 38 -11.83 0.51 1.05
C GLU A 38 -12.44 1.22 2.27
N GLU A 39 -12.69 0.47 3.35
CA GLU A 39 -13.19 0.96 4.63
C GLU A 39 -12.15 0.84 5.76
N PHE A 40 -10.87 0.63 5.40
CA PHE A 40 -9.82 0.26 6.36
C PHE A 40 -9.72 1.20 7.55
N GLU A 41 -9.77 2.52 7.33
CA GLU A 41 -9.62 3.50 8.41
C GLU A 41 -10.73 3.35 9.46
N ASN A 42 -11.97 3.19 9.00
CA ASN A 42 -13.13 2.98 9.86
C ASN A 42 -13.01 1.68 10.66
N ILE A 43 -12.67 0.58 9.99
CA ILE A 43 -12.53 -0.75 10.61
C ILE A 43 -11.40 -0.75 11.63
N ALA A 44 -10.25 -0.19 11.26
CA ALA A 44 -9.09 -0.14 12.12
C ALA A 44 -9.39 0.64 13.42
N GLU A 45 -10.01 1.81 13.32
CA GLU A 45 -10.26 2.67 14.49
C GLU A 45 -11.47 2.25 15.32
N ASN A 46 -12.55 1.74 14.71
CA ASN A 46 -13.80 1.47 15.42
C ASN A 46 -13.98 0.00 15.83
N ASP A 47 -13.42 -0.96 15.10
CA ASP A 47 -13.60 -2.39 15.37
C ASP A 47 -12.36 -3.04 15.99
N ILE A 48 -11.17 -2.66 15.50
CA ILE A 48 -9.90 -3.33 15.87
C ILE A 48 -9.22 -2.60 17.04
N ARG A 49 -9.07 -1.28 16.97
CA ARG A 49 -8.39 -0.49 18.01
C ARG A 49 -8.99 -0.69 19.41
N PRO A 50 -10.33 -0.73 19.61
CA PRO A 50 -10.88 -0.94 20.96
C PRO A 50 -10.47 -2.27 21.57
N LYS A 51 -10.51 -3.35 20.78
CA LYS A 51 -10.09 -4.71 21.20
C LYS A 51 -8.58 -4.78 21.47
N PHE A 52 -7.78 -4.09 20.65
CA PHE A 52 -6.34 -3.95 20.85
C PHE A 52 -6.01 -3.21 22.16
N ILE A 53 -6.67 -2.08 22.42
CA ILE A 53 -6.52 -1.30 23.66
C ILE A 53 -6.92 -2.15 24.87
N GLU A 54 -8.06 -2.84 24.81
CA GLU A 54 -8.53 -3.70 25.91
C GLU A 54 -7.49 -4.78 26.24
N ARG A 55 -6.88 -5.39 25.23
CA ARG A 55 -5.81 -6.38 25.42
C ARG A 55 -4.59 -5.79 26.12
N LEU A 56 -4.15 -4.60 25.71
CA LEU A 56 -2.94 -3.99 26.27
C LEU A 56 -3.15 -3.34 27.63
N LYS A 57 -4.37 -2.88 27.96
CA LYS A 57 -4.70 -2.43 29.32
C LYS A 57 -4.49 -3.54 30.36
N LYS A 58 -4.70 -4.81 29.99
CA LYS A 58 -4.42 -5.98 30.84
C LYS A 58 -2.92 -6.17 31.15
N SER A 59 -2.02 -5.43 30.49
CA SER A 59 -0.57 -5.48 30.68
C SER A 59 0.01 -4.28 31.45
N SER A 60 -0.82 -3.49 32.14
CA SER A 60 -0.41 -2.31 32.94
C SER A 60 0.34 -1.22 32.16
N LYS A 61 0.18 -1.15 30.83
CA LYS A 61 0.77 -0.08 30.02
C LYS A 61 -0.04 1.22 30.16
N SER A 62 0.67 2.35 30.15
CA SER A 62 0.02 3.67 30.12
C SER A 62 -0.72 3.90 28.81
N GLN A 63 -1.78 4.72 28.84
CA GLN A 63 -2.56 5.06 27.65
C GLN A 63 -1.69 5.64 26.52
N ARG A 64 -0.71 6.50 26.86
CA ARG A 64 0.27 7.05 25.90
C ARG A 64 1.10 5.96 25.20
N SER A 65 1.53 4.94 25.94
CA SER A 65 2.28 3.81 25.36
C SER A 65 1.41 2.98 24.43
N ILE A 66 0.13 2.77 24.79
CA ILE A 66 -0.83 2.04 23.97
C ILE A 66 -1.11 2.79 22.67
N ASP A 67 -1.32 4.11 22.71
CA ASP A 67 -1.56 4.91 21.52
C ASP A 67 -0.34 4.95 20.58
N GLN A 68 0.87 5.00 21.15
CA GLN A 68 2.09 4.90 20.34
C GLN A 68 2.24 3.52 19.71
N ALA A 69 1.93 2.44 20.45
CA ALA A 69 1.92 1.09 19.91
C ALA A 69 0.89 0.94 18.79
N TRP A 70 -0.31 1.50 18.95
CA TRP A 70 -1.35 1.48 17.92
C TRP A 70 -0.88 2.17 16.64
N ARG A 71 -0.28 3.37 16.74
CA ARG A 71 0.25 4.11 15.58
C ARG A 71 1.26 3.28 14.79
N ASN A 72 2.17 2.60 15.49
CA ASN A 72 3.17 1.74 14.85
C ASN A 72 2.51 0.50 14.21
N CYS A 73 1.63 -0.17 14.94
CA CYS A 73 0.96 -1.39 14.50
C CYS A 73 -0.03 -1.18 13.35
N LYS A 74 -0.70 -0.02 13.29
CA LYS A 74 -1.72 0.28 12.28
C LYS A 74 -1.14 0.27 10.85
N GLY A 75 0.09 0.76 10.68
CA GLY A 75 0.79 0.74 9.39
C GLY A 75 0.98 -0.68 8.88
N SER A 76 1.54 -1.57 9.70
CA SER A 76 1.71 -2.98 9.32
C SER A 76 0.39 -3.74 9.18
N LEU A 77 -0.65 -3.35 9.94
CA LEU A 77 -1.99 -3.89 9.72
C LEU A 77 -2.55 -3.47 8.35
N TYR A 78 -2.28 -2.24 7.90
CA TYR A 78 -2.64 -1.77 6.56
C TYR A 78 -1.88 -2.54 5.48
N GLU A 79 -0.57 -2.73 5.61
CA GLU A 79 0.22 -3.57 4.70
C GLU A 79 -0.37 -4.99 4.60
N TYR A 80 -0.78 -5.57 5.73
CA TYR A 80 -1.43 -6.88 5.78
C TYR A 80 -2.78 -6.90 5.05
N ALA A 81 -3.62 -5.88 5.27
CA ALA A 81 -4.90 -5.74 4.59
C ALA A 81 -4.72 -5.65 3.07
N ILE A 82 -3.76 -4.84 2.61
CA ILE A 82 -3.39 -4.73 1.19
C ILE A 82 -2.90 -6.09 0.65
N CYS A 83 -2.02 -6.77 1.37
CA CYS A 83 -1.55 -8.09 0.95
C CYS A 83 -2.69 -9.08 0.77
N LYS A 84 -3.64 -9.13 1.71
CA LYS A 84 -4.79 -10.04 1.63
C LYS A 84 -5.68 -9.75 0.43
N ALA A 85 -5.94 -8.47 0.16
CA ALA A 85 -6.72 -8.09 -1.02
C ALA A 85 -5.99 -8.43 -2.33
N LEU A 86 -4.67 -8.22 -2.41
CA LEU A 86 -3.87 -8.63 -3.56
C LEU A 86 -3.81 -10.15 -3.73
N ASP A 87 -3.70 -10.91 -2.63
CA ASP A 87 -3.73 -12.38 -2.67
C ASP A 87 -5.09 -12.90 -3.12
N GLU A 88 -6.18 -12.28 -2.67
CA GLU A 88 -7.55 -12.58 -3.11
C GLU A 88 -7.72 -12.33 -4.62
N ILE A 89 -7.25 -11.18 -5.14
CA ILE A 89 -7.25 -10.89 -6.58
C ILE A 89 -6.50 -11.96 -7.37
N LEU A 90 -5.30 -12.34 -6.92
CA LEU A 90 -4.48 -13.33 -7.61
C LEU A 90 -5.05 -14.75 -7.49
N ALA A 91 -5.75 -15.07 -6.40
CA ALA A 91 -6.44 -16.35 -6.25
C ALA A 91 -7.64 -16.45 -7.20
N GLU A 92 -8.33 -15.33 -7.45
CA GLU A 92 -9.48 -15.27 -8.38
C GLU A 92 -9.05 -15.23 -9.86
N ASP A 93 -7.94 -14.56 -10.19
CA ASP A 93 -7.40 -14.48 -11.56
C ASP A 93 -6.16 -15.37 -11.73
N VAL A 94 -6.39 -16.66 -11.99
CA VAL A 94 -5.32 -17.67 -12.18
C VAL A 94 -4.36 -17.28 -13.31
N SER A 95 -4.88 -16.64 -14.37
CA SER A 95 -4.06 -16.23 -15.52
C SER A 95 -3.05 -15.15 -15.14
N LEU A 96 -3.46 -14.23 -14.27
CA LEU A 96 -2.62 -13.18 -13.72
C LEU A 96 -1.59 -13.78 -12.74
N ALA A 97 -2.03 -14.67 -11.85
CA ALA A 97 -1.14 -15.33 -10.89
C ALA A 97 -0.06 -16.21 -11.53
N GLN A 98 -0.26 -16.71 -12.74
CA GLN A 98 0.78 -17.40 -13.51
C GLN A 98 1.86 -16.44 -14.04
N LYS A 99 1.50 -15.17 -14.31
CA LYS A 99 2.39 -14.19 -14.95
C LYS A 99 3.10 -13.28 -13.95
N ILE A 100 2.49 -13.00 -12.81
CA ILE A 100 3.09 -12.13 -11.79
C ILE A 100 3.14 -12.79 -10.42
N ASP A 101 4.07 -12.32 -9.59
CA ASP A 101 4.05 -12.53 -8.15
C ASP A 101 4.07 -11.19 -7.41
N VAL A 102 3.50 -11.18 -6.21
CA VAL A 102 3.57 -10.04 -5.29
C VAL A 102 4.22 -10.54 -4.01
N ILE A 103 5.41 -10.03 -3.72
CA ILE A 103 6.22 -10.48 -2.58
C ILE A 103 6.46 -9.31 -1.64
N HIS A 104 6.19 -9.52 -0.34
CA HIS A 104 6.49 -8.53 0.68
C HIS A 104 8.00 -8.27 0.78
N GLY A 105 8.39 -7.01 0.99
CA GLY A 105 9.78 -6.53 1.00
C GLY A 105 10.70 -7.31 1.94
N SER A 106 10.19 -7.73 3.11
CA SER A 106 10.96 -8.52 4.08
C SER A 106 11.28 -9.95 3.64
N ARG A 107 10.65 -10.43 2.56
CA ARG A 107 10.77 -11.80 2.04
C ARG A 107 11.47 -11.88 0.68
N LEU A 108 11.97 -10.75 0.17
CA LEU A 108 12.72 -10.73 -1.09
C LEU A 108 14.02 -11.52 -0.91
N ASN A 109 14.24 -12.49 -1.80
CA ASN A 109 15.52 -13.21 -1.87
C ASN A 109 16.65 -12.29 -2.38
N VAL A 110 17.90 -12.73 -2.24
CA VAL A 110 19.08 -11.93 -2.63
C VAL A 110 19.04 -11.50 -4.09
N HIS A 111 18.60 -12.36 -5.01
CA HIS A 111 18.54 -12.05 -6.43
C HIS A 111 17.55 -10.91 -6.73
N VAL A 112 16.35 -10.99 -6.18
CA VAL A 112 15.30 -9.97 -6.33
C VAL A 112 15.71 -8.67 -5.65
N ARG A 113 16.29 -8.76 -4.45
CA ARG A 113 16.79 -7.62 -3.68
C ARG A 113 17.90 -6.85 -4.43
N ASN A 114 18.77 -7.55 -5.15
CA ASN A 114 19.81 -6.92 -5.97
C ASN A 114 19.24 -6.06 -7.11
N GLN A 115 18.06 -6.37 -7.64
CA GLN A 115 17.43 -5.56 -8.69
C GLN A 115 17.03 -4.17 -8.16
N LEU A 116 16.54 -4.10 -6.91
CA LEU A 116 16.17 -2.85 -6.23
C LEU A 116 17.36 -2.06 -5.69
N THR A 117 18.49 -2.73 -5.46
CA THR A 117 19.63 -2.12 -4.78
C THR A 117 20.18 -0.96 -5.59
N ILE A 118 20.29 0.20 -4.96
CA ILE A 118 20.96 1.38 -5.48
C ILE A 118 22.40 1.32 -4.99
N ARG A 119 23.34 1.22 -5.93
CA ARG A 119 24.76 1.08 -5.63
C ARG A 119 25.46 2.41 -5.83
N ASN A 120 25.98 2.97 -4.75
CA ASN A 120 26.87 4.12 -4.76
C ASN A 120 28.15 3.78 -3.98
N TRP A 121 28.53 4.58 -2.97
CA TRP A 121 29.55 4.21 -1.99
C TRP A 121 29.08 3.09 -1.04
N SER A 122 27.79 2.77 -1.04
CA SER A 122 27.16 1.69 -0.29
C SER A 122 25.99 1.09 -1.06
N ASP A 123 25.54 -0.09 -0.62
CA ASP A 123 24.30 -0.69 -1.12
C ASP A 123 23.12 -0.15 -0.31
N ILE A 124 22.26 0.63 -0.98
CA ILE A 124 21.06 1.22 -0.39
C ILE A 124 19.83 0.51 -0.95
N LEU A 125 18.89 0.19 -0.06
CA LEU A 125 17.62 -0.42 -0.44
C LEU A 125 16.47 0.55 -0.21
N PRO A 126 15.66 0.81 -1.23
CA PRO A 126 14.44 1.59 -1.08
C PRO A 126 13.51 1.00 0.00
N ASP A 127 12.79 1.86 0.71
CA ASP A 127 11.71 1.42 1.61
C ASP A 127 10.51 0.98 0.77
N VAL A 128 10.46 -0.30 0.45
CA VAL A 128 9.39 -0.95 -0.31
C VAL A 128 8.64 -1.93 0.57
N ASP A 129 7.32 -1.91 0.46
CA ASP A 129 6.44 -2.80 1.21
C ASP A 129 6.18 -4.08 0.40
N PHE A 130 6.01 -3.96 -0.92
CA PHE A 130 5.91 -5.12 -1.82
C PHE A 130 6.65 -4.90 -3.14
N ALA A 131 7.06 -5.99 -3.77
CA ALA A 131 7.57 -6.01 -5.14
C ALA A 131 6.64 -6.83 -6.04
N ILE A 132 6.32 -6.29 -7.22
CA ILE A 132 5.65 -7.03 -8.30
C ILE A 132 6.73 -7.60 -9.21
N ILE A 133 6.76 -8.91 -9.33
CA ILE A 133 7.72 -9.64 -10.16
C ILE A 133 6.96 -10.19 -11.37
N ASN A 134 7.41 -9.86 -12.58
CA ASN A 134 6.94 -10.55 -13.78
C ASN A 134 7.69 -11.89 -13.89
N LYS A 135 6.96 -12.99 -13.76
CA LYS A 135 7.48 -14.36 -13.77
C LYS A 135 8.05 -14.77 -15.13
N ASN A 136 7.60 -14.15 -16.23
CA ASN A 136 8.07 -14.50 -17.56
C ASN A 136 9.52 -14.06 -17.79
N CYS A 137 9.93 -12.90 -17.24
CA CYS A 137 11.30 -12.39 -17.36
C CYS A 137 12.08 -12.38 -16.04
N GLY A 138 11.47 -12.76 -14.91
CA GLY A 138 12.12 -12.79 -13.60
C GLY A 138 12.51 -11.42 -13.04
N LYS A 139 11.95 -10.33 -13.59
CA LYS A 139 12.28 -8.95 -13.23
C LYS A 139 11.24 -8.35 -12.30
N ILE A 140 11.68 -7.48 -11.39
CA ILE A 140 10.80 -6.54 -10.72
C ILE A 140 10.36 -5.48 -11.74
N VAL A 141 9.06 -5.30 -11.86
CA VAL A 141 8.46 -4.37 -12.83
C VAL A 141 7.82 -3.16 -12.15
N ALA A 142 7.45 -3.33 -10.87
CA ALA A 142 6.97 -2.28 -9.99
C ALA A 142 7.16 -2.64 -8.52
N VAL A 143 7.11 -1.64 -7.65
CA VAL A 143 7.09 -1.79 -6.19
C VAL A 143 5.93 -1.01 -5.59
N LEU A 144 5.45 -1.45 -4.43
CA LEU A 144 4.37 -0.82 -3.69
C LEU A 144 4.91 -0.17 -2.42
N SER A 145 4.43 1.03 -2.13
CA SER A 145 4.63 1.74 -0.86
C SER A 145 3.25 2.02 -0.26
N CYS A 146 2.93 1.41 0.89
CA CYS A 146 1.61 1.41 1.51
C CYS A 146 1.62 2.27 2.78
N LYS A 147 1.04 3.48 2.74
CA LYS A 147 1.08 4.42 3.87
C LYS A 147 -0.32 4.93 4.22
N THR A 148 -0.69 4.92 5.50
CA THR A 148 -1.98 5.50 5.93
C THR A 148 -1.91 7.02 6.13
N SER A 149 -0.76 7.52 6.58
CA SER A 149 -0.42 8.94 6.77
C SER A 149 0.79 9.28 5.91
N LEU A 150 0.80 10.46 5.27
CA LEU A 150 1.81 10.82 4.28
C LEU A 150 3.03 11.45 4.96
N ARG A 151 2.85 12.64 5.55
CA ARG A 151 3.94 13.48 6.12
C ARG A 151 5.18 13.50 5.19
N GLU A 152 6.37 13.42 5.76
CA GLU A 152 7.64 13.30 5.02
C GLU A 152 7.73 12.06 4.11
N ARG A 153 6.94 11.01 4.38
CA ARG A 153 7.03 9.70 3.70
C ARG A 153 6.59 9.75 2.24
N LEU A 154 5.71 10.70 1.88
CA LEU A 154 5.37 10.93 0.47
C LEU A 154 6.58 11.44 -0.30
N THR A 155 7.37 12.34 0.30
CA THR A 155 8.60 12.85 -0.32
C THR A 155 9.65 11.75 -0.41
N GLU A 156 9.78 10.90 0.61
CA GLU A 156 10.64 9.70 0.55
C GLU A 156 10.22 8.75 -0.57
N THR A 157 8.91 8.50 -0.73
CA THR A 157 8.39 7.65 -1.81
C THR A 157 8.67 8.26 -3.19
N ALA A 158 8.50 9.59 -3.33
CA ALA A 158 8.83 10.32 -4.55
C ALA A 158 10.32 10.27 -4.89
N PHE A 159 11.18 10.34 -3.88
CA PHE A 159 12.62 10.15 -4.03
C PHE A 159 12.92 8.76 -4.58
N TRP A 160 12.35 7.70 -3.99
CA TRP A 160 12.55 6.34 -4.50
C TRP A 160 12.01 6.15 -5.91
N ALA A 161 10.89 6.78 -6.27
CA ALA A 161 10.34 6.71 -7.64
C ALA A 161 11.35 7.23 -8.66
N ARG A 162 12.00 8.36 -8.34
CA ARG A 162 13.06 8.93 -9.18
C ARG A 162 14.28 8.01 -9.30
N GLU A 163 14.72 7.39 -8.20
CA GLU A 163 15.91 6.51 -8.20
C GLU A 163 15.65 5.15 -8.88
N LEU A 164 14.41 4.67 -8.86
CA LEU A 164 14.02 3.41 -9.49
C LEU A 164 13.68 3.54 -10.98
N LYS A 165 13.32 4.75 -11.43
CA LYS A 165 12.96 5.02 -12.84
C LYS A 165 14.03 4.59 -13.86
N PRO A 166 15.34 4.85 -13.67
CA PRO A 166 16.38 4.37 -14.60
C PRO A 166 16.50 2.84 -14.66
N LYS A 167 16.02 2.13 -13.64
CA LYS A 167 15.96 0.66 -13.62
C LYS A 167 14.70 0.11 -14.29
N GLY A 168 13.79 0.97 -14.76
CA GLY A 168 12.52 0.58 -15.37
C GLY A 168 11.50 0.03 -14.36
N ILE A 169 11.67 0.32 -13.07
CA ILE A 169 10.80 -0.13 -11.98
C ILE A 169 9.89 1.02 -11.58
N ASP A 170 8.57 0.82 -11.71
CA ASP A 170 7.59 1.85 -11.37
C ASP A 170 7.25 1.79 -9.87
N ILE A 171 6.82 2.91 -9.30
CA ILE A 171 6.25 2.97 -7.94
C ILE A 171 4.74 3.10 -7.99
N ILE A 172 4.07 2.20 -7.26
CA ILE A 172 2.65 2.28 -6.93
C ILE A 172 2.53 2.73 -5.47
N PHE A 173 2.18 3.99 -5.27
CA PHE A 173 1.91 4.51 -3.93
C PHE A 173 0.47 4.19 -3.53
N ILE A 174 0.25 3.50 -2.42
CA ILE A 174 -1.08 3.10 -1.95
C ILE A 174 -1.35 3.76 -0.61
N THR A 175 -2.46 4.49 -0.48
CA THR A 175 -2.75 5.23 0.74
C THR A 175 -4.23 5.38 1.05
N THR A 176 -4.56 5.48 2.34
CA THR A 176 -5.89 5.91 2.81
C THR A 176 -6.04 7.43 2.81
N ASP A 177 -4.94 8.20 2.67
CA ASP A 177 -4.90 9.65 2.84
C ASP A 177 -5.62 10.12 4.12
N LYS A 178 -5.33 9.44 5.24
CA LYS A 178 -6.05 9.63 6.51
C LYS A 178 -6.05 11.08 6.99
N ASP A 179 -4.93 11.78 6.80
CA ASP A 179 -4.71 13.13 7.30
C ASP A 179 -5.06 14.21 6.25
N GLU A 180 -5.70 13.81 5.15
CA GLU A 180 -6.16 14.69 4.07
C GLU A 180 -5.04 15.52 3.41
N GLU A 181 -3.84 14.94 3.31
CA GLU A 181 -2.63 15.65 2.91
C GLU A 181 -2.44 15.67 1.38
N ILE A 182 -3.06 14.76 0.62
CA ILE A 182 -2.89 14.67 -0.84
C ILE A 182 -3.30 15.96 -1.57
N THR A 183 -4.33 16.66 -1.11
CA THR A 183 -4.87 17.85 -1.79
C THR A 183 -4.00 19.10 -1.61
N ILE A 184 -3.07 19.07 -0.64
CA ILE A 184 -2.06 20.13 -0.46
C ILE A 184 -1.25 20.25 -1.74
N GLU A 185 -1.00 21.49 -2.21
CA GLU A 185 -0.47 21.76 -3.55
C GLU A 185 0.82 21.01 -3.87
N THR A 186 1.77 20.94 -2.93
CA THR A 186 3.02 20.19 -3.09
C THR A 186 2.78 18.68 -3.22
N ASN A 187 1.89 18.12 -2.40
CA ASN A 187 1.59 16.69 -2.40
C ASN A 187 0.80 16.30 -3.65
N ARG A 188 -0.16 17.12 -4.07
CA ARG A 188 -0.84 16.99 -5.36
C ARG A 188 0.17 16.96 -6.50
N TYR A 189 1.15 17.87 -6.48
CA TYR A 189 2.17 17.91 -7.52
C TYR A 189 2.95 16.59 -7.57
N ILE A 190 3.37 16.07 -6.41
CA ILE A 190 4.06 14.78 -6.31
C ILE A 190 3.20 13.64 -6.87
N VAL A 191 1.94 13.55 -6.42
CA VAL A 191 1.00 12.48 -6.82
C VAL A 191 0.71 12.51 -8.32
N MET A 192 0.50 13.68 -8.91
CA MET A 192 0.12 13.81 -10.32
C MET A 192 1.31 13.75 -11.29
N HIS A 193 2.46 14.32 -10.90
CA HIS A 193 3.57 14.56 -11.82
C HIS A 193 4.82 13.75 -11.53
N VAL A 194 5.04 13.31 -10.28
CA VAL A 194 6.27 12.61 -9.88
C VAL A 194 6.08 11.10 -9.81
N LEU A 195 5.04 10.65 -9.12
CA LEU A 195 4.75 9.22 -8.96
C LEU A 195 4.23 8.61 -10.27
N ASP A 196 4.51 7.32 -10.46
CA ASP A 196 4.01 6.58 -11.62
C ASP A 196 2.52 6.28 -11.45
N TYR A 197 2.14 5.76 -10.28
CA TYR A 197 0.74 5.54 -9.89
C TYR A 197 0.50 5.85 -8.42
N THR A 198 -0.67 6.41 -8.13
CA THR A 198 -1.19 6.57 -6.77
C THR A 198 -2.55 5.90 -6.66
N VAL A 199 -2.70 4.99 -5.71
CA VAL A 199 -3.94 4.27 -5.43
C VAL A 199 -4.46 4.77 -4.09
N ILE A 200 -5.62 5.43 -4.11
CA ILE A 200 -6.30 5.85 -2.90
C ILE A 200 -7.24 4.71 -2.52
N SER A 201 -6.97 4.08 -1.37
CA SER A 201 -7.74 2.92 -0.96
C SER A 201 -9.08 3.27 -0.35
N ASP A 202 -9.16 4.35 0.41
CA ASP A 202 -10.44 4.82 0.95
C ASP A 202 -11.33 5.38 -0.18
N SER A 203 -12.46 4.73 -0.42
CA SER A 203 -13.32 5.03 -1.57
C SER A 203 -14.00 6.39 -1.45
N ARG A 204 -14.37 6.80 -0.23
CA ARG A 204 -14.94 8.12 0.03
C ARG A 204 -13.89 9.19 -0.24
N ARG A 205 -12.69 9.01 0.29
CA ARG A 205 -11.60 9.96 0.15
C ARG A 205 -11.16 10.12 -1.31
N TYR A 206 -11.08 9.02 -2.06
CA TYR A 206 -10.83 9.06 -3.50
C TYR A 206 -11.84 9.98 -4.21
N ASN A 207 -13.14 9.79 -3.98
CA ASN A 207 -14.17 10.60 -4.64
C ASN A 207 -14.08 12.08 -4.26
N GLU A 208 -13.78 12.39 -3.00
CA GLU A 208 -13.58 13.77 -2.53
C GLU A 208 -12.42 14.44 -3.27
N ILE A 209 -11.26 13.77 -3.35
CA ILE A 209 -10.05 14.27 -4.03
C ILE A 209 -10.29 14.49 -5.53
N ILE A 210 -10.86 13.50 -6.23
CA ILE A 210 -11.11 13.61 -7.66
C ILE A 210 -12.07 14.75 -7.97
N ASN A 211 -13.14 14.89 -7.20
CA ASN A 211 -14.10 15.99 -7.39
C ASN A 211 -13.48 17.36 -7.13
N GLU A 212 -12.64 17.48 -6.10
CA GLU A 212 -11.91 18.72 -5.80
C GLU A 212 -10.97 19.08 -6.94
N TRP A 213 -10.16 18.13 -7.40
CA TRP A 213 -9.19 18.37 -8.47
C TRP A 213 -9.84 18.63 -9.82
N GLN A 214 -10.94 17.95 -10.16
CA GLN A 214 -11.72 18.25 -11.36
C GLN A 214 -12.22 19.69 -11.33
N ARG A 215 -12.75 20.14 -10.18
CA ARG A 215 -13.26 21.51 -10.01
C ARG A 215 -12.16 22.55 -10.14
N ASN A 216 -10.99 22.31 -9.53
CA ASN A 216 -9.91 23.28 -9.42
C ASN A 216 -8.98 23.28 -10.65
N TYR A 217 -8.77 22.12 -11.28
CA TYR A 217 -7.74 21.90 -12.30
C TYR A 217 -8.24 21.21 -13.57
N GLY A 218 -9.52 20.81 -13.67
CA GLY A 218 -10.05 20.06 -14.81
C GLY A 218 -9.96 20.77 -16.17
N ARG A 219 -9.68 22.08 -16.19
CA ARG A 219 -9.44 22.85 -17.42
C ARG A 219 -7.96 22.87 -17.85
N ARG A 220 -7.04 22.29 -17.07
CA ARG A 220 -5.61 22.26 -17.42
C ARG A 220 -5.38 21.26 -18.56
N PRO A 221 -4.55 21.60 -19.57
CA PRO A 221 -4.37 20.76 -20.76
C PRO A 221 -3.89 19.34 -20.47
N ASP A 222 -3.10 19.15 -19.42
CA ASP A 222 -2.49 17.88 -19.01
C ASP A 222 -3.28 17.16 -17.91
N PHE A 223 -4.40 17.73 -17.45
CA PHE A 223 -5.18 17.18 -16.34
C PHE A 223 -5.62 15.73 -16.59
N GLU A 224 -6.27 15.49 -17.73
CA GLU A 224 -6.80 14.17 -18.11
C GLU A 224 -5.71 13.09 -18.28
N ILE A 225 -4.46 13.51 -18.52
CA ILE A 225 -3.32 12.60 -18.62
C ILE A 225 -2.82 12.25 -17.22
N ASN A 226 -2.63 13.26 -16.37
CA ASN A 226 -2.06 13.07 -15.04
C ASN A 226 -3.05 12.38 -14.08
N ILE A 227 -4.34 12.69 -14.19
CA ILE A 227 -5.37 12.11 -13.31
C ILE A 227 -5.52 10.60 -13.49
N LYS A 228 -5.21 10.05 -14.68
CA LYS A 228 -5.22 8.61 -14.96
C LYS A 228 -4.22 7.80 -14.14
N LYS A 229 -3.22 8.46 -13.55
CA LYS A 229 -2.27 7.83 -12.62
C LYS A 229 -2.86 7.65 -11.22
N VAL A 230 -3.97 8.32 -10.93
CA VAL A 230 -4.64 8.30 -9.63
C VAL A 230 -5.86 7.40 -9.72
N LEU A 231 -5.84 6.32 -8.96
CA LEU A 231 -6.80 5.23 -9.06
C LEU A 231 -7.47 4.98 -7.71
N LYS A 232 -8.71 4.50 -7.74
CA LYS A 232 -9.30 3.82 -6.58
C LYS A 232 -8.75 2.40 -6.49
N PHE A 233 -8.78 1.81 -5.29
CA PHE A 233 -8.20 0.49 -5.08
C PHE A 233 -8.86 -0.64 -5.86
N ALA A 234 -10.18 -0.59 -6.09
CA ALA A 234 -10.86 -1.54 -6.98
C ALA A 234 -10.23 -1.64 -8.40
N ASP A 235 -9.59 -0.57 -8.89
CA ASP A 235 -9.02 -0.54 -10.23
C ASP A 235 -7.57 -1.07 -10.28
N ILE A 236 -6.97 -1.45 -9.14
CA ILE A 236 -5.58 -1.95 -9.06
C ILE A 236 -5.34 -3.19 -9.94
N VAL A 237 -6.39 -3.99 -10.18
CA VAL A 237 -6.33 -5.17 -11.06
C VAL A 237 -5.88 -4.80 -12.47
N SER A 238 -6.29 -3.62 -12.96
CA SER A 238 -5.87 -3.12 -14.28
C SER A 238 -4.37 -2.90 -14.35
N LEU A 239 -3.78 -2.31 -13.31
CA LEU A 239 -2.33 -2.14 -13.19
C LEU A 239 -1.60 -3.47 -13.13
N LEU A 240 -2.08 -4.41 -12.30
CA LEU A 240 -1.47 -5.73 -12.21
C LEU A 240 -1.42 -6.45 -13.57
N ARG A 241 -2.47 -6.31 -14.37
CA ARG A 241 -2.52 -6.85 -15.74
C ARG A 241 -1.54 -6.15 -16.69
N GLN A 242 -1.36 -4.83 -16.56
CA GLN A 242 -0.32 -4.09 -17.30
C GLN A 242 1.08 -4.59 -16.93
N TYR A 243 1.35 -4.83 -15.65
CA TYR A 243 2.63 -5.35 -15.20
C TYR A 243 2.89 -6.81 -15.61
N ALA A 244 1.83 -7.59 -15.84
CA ALA A 244 1.93 -8.94 -16.38
C ALA A 244 2.45 -8.99 -17.82
N THR A 245 2.39 -7.88 -18.56
CA THR A 245 2.94 -7.76 -19.92
C THR A 245 4.23 -6.94 -19.99
N LYS A 246 4.63 -6.30 -18.89
CA LYS A 246 5.85 -5.48 -18.81
C LYS A 246 7.08 -6.37 -18.60
N CYS A 247 8.05 -6.29 -19.51
CA CYS A 247 9.43 -6.81 -19.44
C CYS A 247 10.34 -5.85 -20.24
#